data_AF-A0A1H2LUZ7-F1
#
_entry.id   AF-A0A1H2LUZ7-F1
#
_cell.length_a   1.000
_cell.length_b   1.000
_cell.length_c   1.000
_cell.angle_alpha   90.00
_cell.angle_beta   90.00
_cell.angle_gamma   90.00
#
_symmetry.space_group_name_H-M   'P 1'
#
loop_
_entity.id
_entity.type
_entity.pdbx_description
1 polymer ?
#
loop_
_entity_poly.entity_id
_entity_poly.type
_entity_poly.pdbx_seq_one_letter_code
_entity_poly.pdbx_strand_id
1 'polypeptide(L)'
;MKALLIVLSSLLLISCGQVPVERYANEKPVLDLPTYFSGPVQAWGMFQDRSGEVIKRFHVDIQSRREGDKLILDERFLYSDGTRQRRVWTLTPDGTGRWIGTADDVVGEAIGDVAGNALRWRYHLNLPVGDSTYVVYFDDWMYLMDDDTLINRSVMSKFGIELGQVTLFFRRGAAQP
;
A
#
# COMPACT_ATOMS: atom_id res chain seq x y z
N MET A 1 16.47 -22.29 39.69
CA MET A 1 16.03 -22.73 38.34
C MET A 1 14.74 -22.04 37.87
N LYS A 2 13.65 -22.03 38.63
CA LYS A 2 12.37 -21.37 38.23
C LYS A 2 12.50 -19.85 38.01
N ALA A 3 13.28 -19.15 38.84
CA ALA A 3 13.50 -17.70 38.67
C ALA A 3 14.33 -17.35 37.41
N LEU A 4 15.22 -18.26 36.98
CA LEU A 4 16.04 -18.05 35.77
C LEU A 4 15.19 -18.17 34.48
N LEU A 5 14.19 -19.05 34.49
CA LEU A 5 13.22 -19.23 33.38
C LEU A 5 12.27 -18.03 33.23
N ILE A 6 11.91 -17.37 34.33
CA ILE A 6 11.05 -16.18 34.31
C ILE A 6 11.81 -14.98 33.75
N VAL A 7 13.07 -14.78 34.17
CA VAL A 7 13.92 -13.69 33.65
C VAL A 7 14.25 -13.88 32.17
N LEU A 8 14.46 -15.12 31.72
CA LEU A 8 14.70 -15.44 30.30
C LEU A 8 13.44 -15.24 29.43
N SER A 9 12.25 -15.45 29.99
CA SER A 9 10.96 -15.18 29.31
C SER A 9 10.67 -13.68 29.17
N SER A 10 11.13 -12.86 30.11
CA SER A 10 10.99 -11.39 30.06
C SER A 10 11.94 -10.72 29.06
N LEU A 11 13.07 -11.34 28.74
CA LEU A 11 14.05 -10.84 27.76
C LEU A 11 13.66 -11.13 26.30
N LEU A 12 12.64 -11.98 26.08
CA LEU A 12 12.09 -12.27 24.74
C LEU A 12 10.99 -11.28 24.32
N LEU A 13 10.66 -10.31 25.17
CA LEU A 13 9.71 -9.23 24.88
C LEU A 13 10.38 -7.95 24.38
N ILE A 14 11.58 -8.04 23.80
CA ILE A 14 12.06 -6.99 22.89
C ILE A 14 11.25 -7.12 21.60
N SER A 15 10.00 -6.68 21.70
CA SER A 15 9.08 -6.57 20.58
C SER A 15 9.78 -5.75 19.50
N CYS A 16 9.88 -6.35 18.32
CA CYS A 16 10.43 -5.76 17.12
C CYS A 16 9.67 -4.45 16.86
N GLY A 17 10.27 -3.30 17.20
CA GLY A 17 9.68 -2.01 16.89
C GLY A 17 9.42 -1.94 15.38
N GLN A 18 8.20 -1.53 15.00
CA GLN A 18 7.88 -1.32 13.59
C GLN A 18 8.89 -0.34 12.99
N VAL A 19 9.38 -0.63 11.78
CA VAL A 19 10.34 0.24 11.11
C VAL A 19 9.66 1.59 10.82
N PRO A 20 10.14 2.70 11.39
CA PRO A 20 9.60 4.03 11.09
C PRO A 20 9.95 4.42 9.65
N VAL A 21 9.07 5.14 8.96
CA VAL A 21 9.32 5.52 7.55
C VAL A 21 10.54 6.45 7.44
N GLU A 22 10.78 7.25 8.48
CA GLU A 22 11.89 8.19 8.61
C GLU A 22 13.26 7.52 8.52
N ARG A 23 13.33 6.19 8.74
CA ARG A 23 14.56 5.42 8.51
C ARG A 23 15.05 5.54 7.06
N TYR A 24 14.15 5.78 6.11
CA TYR A 24 14.45 5.91 4.69
C TYR A 24 14.69 7.36 4.25
N ALA A 25 14.69 8.35 5.16
CA ALA A 25 14.74 9.78 4.80
C ALA A 25 15.95 10.18 3.92
N ASN A 26 17.07 9.47 4.04
CA ASN A 26 18.30 9.72 3.28
C ASN A 26 18.42 8.88 2.00
N GLU A 27 17.49 7.95 1.76
CA GLU A 27 17.50 7.09 0.59
C GLU A 27 17.13 7.87 -0.68
N LYS A 28 17.63 7.38 -1.82
CA LYS A 28 17.42 7.94 -3.14
C LYS A 28 16.96 6.84 -4.11
N PRO A 29 16.19 7.19 -5.17
CA PRO A 29 15.64 8.51 -5.49
C PRO A 29 14.58 8.99 -4.49
N VAL A 30 14.34 10.31 -4.41
CA VAL A 30 13.29 10.85 -3.52
C VAL A 30 11.93 10.67 -4.18
N LEU A 31 11.00 10.04 -3.48
CA LEU A 31 9.63 9.84 -3.93
C LEU A 31 8.82 11.14 -3.80
N ASP A 32 8.42 11.69 -4.94
CA ASP A 32 7.43 12.76 -5.03
C ASP A 32 6.19 12.25 -5.76
N LEU A 33 5.07 12.11 -5.04
CA LEU A 33 3.84 11.50 -5.59
C LEU A 33 3.30 12.27 -6.81
N PRO A 34 3.19 13.62 -6.79
CA PRO A 34 2.74 14.37 -7.96
C PRO A 34 3.62 14.16 -9.20
N THR A 35 4.94 14.07 -9.03
CA THR A 35 5.88 13.84 -10.13
C THR A 35 5.82 12.40 -10.64
N TYR A 36 5.77 11.41 -9.75
CA TYR A 36 5.69 10.01 -10.13
C TYR A 36 4.39 9.73 -10.92
N PHE A 37 3.27 10.20 -10.41
CA PHE A 37 1.95 10.09 -11.06
C PHE A 37 1.66 11.24 -12.02
N SER A 38 2.67 11.90 -12.62
CA SER A 38 2.43 12.96 -13.62
C SER A 38 2.08 12.44 -15.01
N GLY A 39 2.29 11.14 -15.26
CA GLY A 39 1.95 10.47 -16.51
C GLY A 39 1.27 9.12 -16.28
N PRO A 40 0.92 8.41 -17.35
CA PRO A 40 0.30 7.09 -17.26
C PRO A 40 1.19 6.11 -16.48
N VAL A 41 0.57 5.38 -15.56
CA VAL A 41 1.22 4.32 -14.78
C VAL A 41 0.48 3.02 -15.01
N GLN A 42 1.22 1.95 -15.28
CA GLN A 42 0.70 0.60 -15.28
C GLN A 42 1.20 -0.12 -14.04
N ALA A 43 0.41 -1.06 -13.51
CA ALA A 43 0.87 -1.90 -12.43
C ALA A 43 0.49 -3.38 -12.61
N TRP A 44 1.29 -4.27 -12.05
CA TRP A 44 1.07 -5.72 -12.04
C TRP A 44 1.24 -6.25 -10.63
N GLY A 45 0.25 -6.98 -10.16
CA GLY A 45 0.25 -7.46 -8.80
C GLY A 45 -0.36 -8.83 -8.62
N MET A 46 -0.17 -9.32 -7.41
CA MET A 46 -0.74 -10.57 -6.93
C MET A 46 -1.16 -10.42 -5.47
N PHE A 47 -2.27 -11.07 -5.15
CA PHE A 47 -2.72 -11.29 -3.79
C PHE A 47 -2.36 -12.73 -3.39
N GLN A 48 -1.71 -12.84 -2.24
CA GLN A 48 -1.33 -14.10 -1.61
C GLN A 48 -2.06 -14.24 -0.28
N ASP A 49 -2.55 -15.44 0.01
CA ASP A 49 -3.13 -15.72 1.32
C ASP A 49 -2.04 -15.99 2.37
N ARG A 50 -2.46 -16.35 3.59
CA ARG A 50 -1.54 -16.64 4.71
C ARG A 50 -0.67 -17.88 4.50
N SER A 51 -1.05 -18.78 3.59
CA SER A 51 -0.23 -19.94 3.23
C SER A 51 0.87 -19.57 2.22
N GLY A 52 0.77 -18.39 1.61
CA GLY A 52 1.63 -17.92 0.53
C GLY A 52 1.11 -18.30 -0.87
N GLU A 53 -0.03 -19.00 -0.95
CA GLU A 53 -0.67 -19.35 -2.21
C GLU A 53 -1.12 -18.08 -2.95
N VAL A 54 -0.79 -17.99 -4.25
CA VAL A 54 -1.26 -16.90 -5.10
C VAL A 54 -2.71 -17.15 -5.49
N ILE A 55 -3.62 -16.46 -4.80
CA ILE A 55 -5.07 -16.60 -5.02
C ILE A 55 -5.52 -15.82 -6.25
N LYS A 56 -4.95 -14.62 -6.47
CA LYS A 56 -5.40 -13.74 -7.55
C LYS A 56 -4.26 -12.91 -8.09
N ARG A 57 -4.20 -12.77 -9.42
CA ARG A 57 -3.29 -11.85 -10.11
C ARG A 57 -4.10 -10.74 -10.75
N PHE A 58 -3.50 -9.57 -10.89
CA PHE A 58 -4.18 -8.42 -11.46
C PHE A 58 -3.21 -7.46 -12.15
N HIS A 59 -3.78 -6.71 -13.07
CA HIS A 59 -3.15 -5.60 -13.75
C HIS A 59 -3.96 -4.33 -13.48
N VAL A 60 -3.29 -3.19 -13.35
CA VAL A 60 -3.93 -1.91 -13.05
C VAL A 60 -3.47 -0.87 -14.04
N ASP A 61 -4.42 -0.21 -14.70
CA ASP A 61 -4.20 1.01 -15.46
C ASP A 61 -4.53 2.21 -14.57
N ILE A 62 -3.57 3.10 -14.34
CA ILE A 62 -3.70 4.24 -13.43
C ILE A 62 -3.58 5.52 -14.25
N GLN A 63 -4.70 6.24 -14.31
CA GLN A 63 -4.78 7.55 -14.92
C GLN A 63 -4.87 8.60 -13.82
N SER A 64 -3.99 9.58 -13.86
CA SER A 64 -3.91 10.62 -12.84
C SER A 64 -4.33 11.97 -13.39
N ARG A 65 -4.79 12.83 -12.49
CA ARG A 65 -5.05 14.24 -12.78
C ARG A 65 -4.92 15.08 -11.51
N ARG A 66 -4.64 16.36 -11.67
CA ARG A 66 -4.57 17.30 -10.56
C ARG A 66 -5.81 18.18 -10.48
N GLU A 67 -6.26 18.44 -9.26
CA GLU A 67 -7.30 19.43 -8.94
C GLU A 67 -6.77 20.35 -7.82
N GLY A 68 -6.15 21.46 -8.22
CA GLY A 68 -5.39 22.31 -7.29
C GLY A 68 -4.25 21.52 -6.65
N ASP A 69 -4.30 21.40 -5.33
CA ASP A 69 -3.30 20.65 -4.55
C ASP A 69 -3.61 19.16 -4.44
N LYS A 70 -4.79 18.73 -4.89
CA LYS A 70 -5.20 17.32 -4.87
C LYS A 70 -4.63 16.56 -6.07
N LEU A 71 -4.20 15.33 -5.81
CA LEU A 71 -3.84 14.35 -6.82
C LEU A 71 -4.92 13.27 -6.86
N ILE A 72 -5.59 13.16 -8.00
CA ILE A 72 -6.64 12.16 -8.23
C ILE A 72 -6.04 11.01 -9.04
N LEU A 73 -6.19 9.78 -8.56
CA LEU A 73 -5.73 8.55 -9.24
C LEU A 73 -6.94 7.68 -9.57
N ASP A 74 -7.27 7.53 -10.85
CA ASP A 74 -8.29 6.61 -11.36
C ASP A 74 -7.63 5.27 -11.71
N GLU A 75 -7.75 4.32 -10.78
CA GLU A 75 -7.18 2.98 -10.86
C GLU A 75 -8.21 2.00 -11.44
N ARG A 76 -7.83 1.33 -12.53
CA ARG A 76 -8.68 0.35 -13.23
C ARG A 76 -8.03 -1.02 -13.20
N PHE A 77 -8.59 -1.89 -12.37
CA PHE A 77 -8.12 -3.24 -12.15
C PHE A 77 -8.73 -4.20 -13.16
N LEU A 78 -7.88 -5.03 -13.76
CA LEU A 78 -8.24 -6.23 -14.51
C LEU A 78 -7.64 -7.43 -13.80
N TYR A 79 -8.50 -8.31 -13.31
CA TYR A 79 -8.10 -9.50 -12.60
C TYR A 79 -7.93 -10.70 -13.53
N SER A 80 -7.16 -11.71 -13.08
CA SER A 80 -6.89 -12.93 -13.84
C SER A 80 -8.12 -13.80 -14.12
N ASP A 81 -9.22 -13.60 -13.39
CA ASP A 81 -10.52 -14.24 -13.61
C ASP A 81 -11.42 -13.44 -14.59
N GLY A 82 -10.91 -12.34 -15.15
CA GLY A 82 -11.63 -11.45 -16.06
C GLY A 82 -12.49 -10.38 -15.37
N THR A 83 -12.61 -10.43 -14.03
CA THR A 83 -13.35 -9.41 -13.29
C THR A 83 -12.64 -8.05 -13.36
N ARG A 84 -13.42 -6.97 -13.24
CA ARG A 84 -12.93 -5.60 -13.28
C ARG A 84 -13.37 -4.85 -12.04
N GLN A 85 -12.49 -4.00 -11.54
CA GLN A 85 -12.79 -3.08 -10.45
C GLN A 85 -12.22 -1.71 -10.80
N ARG A 86 -12.87 -0.67 -10.29
CA ARG A 86 -12.37 0.71 -10.40
C ARG A 86 -12.28 1.28 -8.99
N ARG A 87 -11.16 1.92 -8.68
CA ARG A 87 -10.98 2.70 -7.46
C ARG A 87 -10.47 4.07 -7.84
N VAL A 88 -11.06 5.12 -7.26
CA VAL A 88 -10.62 6.49 -7.49
C VAL A 88 -10.10 7.05 -6.18
N TRP A 89 -8.79 7.21 -6.07
CA TRP A 89 -8.16 7.86 -4.93
C TRP A 89 -8.14 9.37 -5.11
N THR A 90 -8.48 10.08 -4.04
CA THR A 90 -8.24 11.52 -3.90
C THR A 90 -7.18 11.74 -2.83
N LEU A 91 -5.97 12.10 -3.23
CA LEU A 91 -4.84 12.36 -2.35
C LEU A 91 -4.70 13.86 -2.10
N THR A 92 -4.65 14.26 -0.84
CA THR A 92 -4.52 15.66 -0.40
C THR A 92 -3.27 15.78 0.49
N PRO A 93 -2.39 16.77 0.27
CA PRO A 93 -1.25 16.98 1.14
C PRO A 93 -1.69 17.45 2.54
N ASP A 94 -1.02 16.96 3.59
CA ASP A 94 -1.28 17.27 5.01
C ASP A 94 0.02 17.66 5.74
N GLY A 95 0.82 18.52 5.09
CA GLY A 95 2.10 18.97 5.58
C GLY A 95 3.29 18.19 5.02
N THR A 96 4.47 18.42 5.59
CA THR A 96 5.73 17.92 5.05
C THR A 96 5.78 16.39 5.07
N GLY A 97 5.82 15.77 3.89
CA GLY A 97 5.90 14.33 3.74
C GLY A 97 4.64 13.58 4.16
N ARG A 98 3.50 14.26 4.35
CA ARG A 98 2.26 13.63 4.79
C ARG A 98 1.14 13.83 3.79
N TRP A 99 0.36 12.78 3.59
CA TRP A 99 -0.75 12.73 2.65
C TRP A 99 -1.97 12.08 3.30
N ILE A 100 -3.14 12.60 2.96
CA ILE A 100 -4.44 12.03 3.30
C ILE A 100 -5.10 11.53 2.03
N GLY A 101 -5.67 10.34 2.08
CA GLY A 101 -6.36 9.76 0.92
C GLY A 101 -7.77 9.33 1.23
N THR A 102 -8.66 9.51 0.26
CA THR A 102 -10.03 8.99 0.31
C THR A 102 -10.36 8.25 -0.98
N ALA A 103 -11.21 7.24 -0.87
CA ALA A 103 -11.81 6.50 -1.98
C ALA A 103 -13.14 5.90 -1.53
N ASP A 104 -13.99 5.48 -2.48
CA ASP A 104 -15.36 5.03 -2.19
C ASP A 104 -15.44 3.79 -1.29
N ASP A 105 -14.41 2.94 -1.32
CA ASP A 105 -14.32 1.71 -0.53
C ASP A 105 -13.44 1.85 0.72
N VAL A 106 -12.91 3.05 0.98
CA VAL A 106 -12.10 3.35 2.17
C VAL A 106 -12.99 3.84 3.31
N VAL A 107 -12.81 3.25 4.48
CA VAL A 107 -13.52 3.66 5.70
C VAL A 107 -12.76 4.81 6.35
N GLY A 108 -13.29 6.02 6.23
CA GLY A 108 -12.66 7.22 6.75
C GLY A 108 -11.56 7.72 5.82
N GLU A 109 -10.34 7.81 6.33
CA GLU A 109 -9.19 8.36 5.62
C GLU A 109 -8.01 7.39 5.65
N ALA A 110 -7.27 7.37 4.55
CA ALA A 110 -5.96 6.77 4.46
C ALA A 110 -4.88 7.77 4.87
N ILE A 111 -3.89 7.30 5.63
CA ILE A 111 -2.78 8.12 6.12
C ILE A 111 -1.49 7.65 5.46
N GLY A 112 -0.86 8.56 4.72
CA GLY A 112 0.43 8.39 4.06
C GLY A 112 1.53 9.19 4.71
N ASP A 113 2.64 8.53 5.05
CA ASP A 113 3.89 9.18 5.44
C ASP A 113 4.99 8.85 4.44
N VAL A 114 5.70 9.86 3.95
CA VAL A 114 6.74 9.78 2.92
C VAL A 114 8.08 10.22 3.50
N ALA A 115 9.12 9.42 3.28
CA ALA A 115 10.50 9.79 3.60
C ALA A 115 11.49 9.16 2.62
N GLY A 116 12.33 10.00 2.00
CA GLY A 116 13.29 9.56 0.97
C GLY A 116 12.58 8.84 -0.17
N ASN A 117 12.92 7.57 -0.40
CA ASN A 117 12.32 6.75 -1.45
C ASN A 117 11.05 5.98 -1.03
N ALA A 118 10.62 6.11 0.23
CA ALA A 118 9.57 5.27 0.80
C ALA A 118 8.28 6.06 1.09
N LEU A 119 7.14 5.40 0.89
CA LEU A 119 5.82 5.80 1.35
C LEU A 119 5.23 4.66 2.19
N ARG A 120 4.73 4.97 3.39
CA ARG A 120 3.89 4.06 4.17
C ARG A 120 2.45 4.56 4.15
N TRP A 121 1.54 3.76 3.61
CA TRP A 121 0.15 4.11 3.38
C TRP A 121 -0.77 3.16 4.17
N ARG A 122 -1.59 3.72 5.06
CA ARG A 122 -2.38 2.93 6.03
C ARG A 122 -3.84 3.32 6.01
N TYR A 123 -4.74 2.35 5.93
CA TYR A 123 -6.17 2.61 5.79
C TYR A 123 -7.03 1.40 6.14
N HIS A 124 -8.32 1.64 6.30
CA HIS A 124 -9.33 0.61 6.39
C HIS A 124 -10.12 0.53 5.08
N LEU A 125 -10.36 -0.69 4.60
CA LEU A 125 -11.04 -0.97 3.34
C LEU A 125 -12.27 -1.84 3.59
N ASN A 126 -13.37 -1.53 2.92
CA ASN A 126 -14.53 -2.41 2.79
C ASN A 126 -14.25 -3.48 1.74
N LEU A 127 -13.99 -4.72 2.19
CA LEU A 127 -13.75 -5.87 1.32
C LEU A 127 -15.03 -6.69 1.14
N PRO A 128 -15.65 -6.70 -0.05
CA PRO A 128 -16.77 -7.59 -0.35
C PRO A 128 -16.29 -9.03 -0.50
N VAL A 129 -16.94 -9.97 0.19
CA VAL A 129 -16.69 -11.41 0.15
C VAL A 129 -18.04 -12.13 0.10
N GLY A 130 -18.41 -12.60 -1.09
CA GLY A 130 -19.76 -13.11 -1.34
C GLY A 130 -20.81 -12.02 -1.07
N ASP A 131 -21.81 -12.34 -0.25
CA ASP A 131 -22.89 -11.41 0.13
C ASP A 131 -22.54 -10.53 1.35
N SER A 132 -21.35 -10.69 1.94
CA SER A 132 -20.91 -9.95 3.11
C SER A 132 -19.82 -8.95 2.78
N THR A 133 -19.77 -7.84 3.53
CA THR A 133 -18.67 -6.86 3.45
C THR A 133 -17.92 -6.84 4.78
N TYR A 134 -16.60 -6.98 4.71
CA TYR A 134 -15.72 -6.96 5.88
C TYR A 134 -14.81 -5.74 5.85
N VAL A 135 -14.76 -5.00 6.95
CA VAL A 135 -13.70 -4.00 7.15
C VAL A 135 -12.39 -4.73 7.44
N VAL A 136 -11.37 -4.46 6.63
CA VAL A 136 -9.99 -4.95 6.77
C VAL A 136 -9.03 -3.77 6.84
N TYR A 137 -7.88 -3.96 7.46
CA TYR A 137 -6.82 -2.97 7.58
C TYR A 137 -5.70 -3.29 6.60
N PHE A 138 -5.22 -2.28 5.89
CA PHE A 138 -4.07 -2.33 4.99
C PHE A 138 -2.91 -1.49 5.54
N ASP A 139 -1.71 -2.07 5.51
CA ASP A 139 -0.43 -1.40 5.76
C ASP A 139 0.47 -1.61 4.54
N ASP A 140 0.49 -0.59 3.69
CA ASP A 140 1.13 -0.59 2.38
C ASP A 140 2.48 0.12 2.49
N TRP A 141 3.55 -0.57 2.12
CA TRP A 141 4.86 0.03 1.93
C TRP A 141 5.14 0.15 0.45
N MET A 142 5.45 1.35 -0.02
CA MET A 142 5.85 1.62 -1.38
C MET A 142 7.28 2.14 -1.39
N TYR A 143 8.11 1.61 -2.29
CA TYR A 143 9.52 1.96 -2.42
C TYR A 143 9.83 2.31 -3.87
N LEU A 144 10.34 3.53 -4.08
CA LEU A 144 10.82 3.98 -5.37
C LEU A 144 12.20 3.38 -5.62
N MET A 145 12.30 2.55 -6.65
CA MET A 145 13.51 1.82 -6.99
C MET A 145 14.39 2.60 -7.97
N ASP A 146 13.73 3.27 -8.92
CA ASP A 146 14.30 4.15 -9.92
C ASP A 146 13.24 5.21 -10.30
N ASP A 147 13.52 6.09 -11.25
CA ASP A 147 12.63 7.20 -11.63
C ASP A 147 11.23 6.75 -12.11
N ASP A 148 11.08 5.50 -12.57
CA ASP A 148 9.86 4.98 -13.18
C ASP A 148 9.29 3.75 -12.44
N THR A 149 10.09 3.06 -11.63
CA THR A 149 9.71 1.83 -10.92
C THR A 149 9.38 2.09 -9.46
N LEU A 150 8.14 1.78 -9.06
CA LEU A 150 7.71 1.76 -7.67
C LEU A 150 7.25 0.35 -7.30
N ILE A 151 7.72 -0.18 -6.18
CA ILE A 151 7.32 -1.48 -5.67
C ILE A 151 6.48 -1.28 -4.42
N ASN A 152 5.31 -1.90 -4.38
CA ASN A 152 4.45 -1.94 -3.22
C ASN A 152 4.36 -3.34 -2.63
N ARG A 153 4.47 -3.39 -1.31
CA ARG A 153 4.20 -4.55 -0.48
C ARG A 153 3.19 -4.17 0.59
N SER A 154 2.05 -4.82 0.58
CA SER A 154 0.96 -4.57 1.50
C SER A 154 0.65 -5.78 2.35
N VAL A 155 0.32 -5.52 3.61
CA VAL A 155 -0.22 -6.52 4.53
C VAL A 155 -1.68 -6.20 4.80
N MET A 156 -2.56 -7.16 4.52
CA MET A 156 -3.98 -7.07 4.84
C MET A 156 -4.26 -7.84 6.13
N SER A 157 -4.95 -7.22 7.07
CA SER A 157 -5.25 -7.83 8.37
C SER A 157 -6.66 -7.49 8.87
N LYS A 158 -7.16 -8.29 9.81
CA LYS A 158 -8.41 -8.02 10.52
C LYS A 158 -8.24 -8.38 11.99
N PHE A 159 -8.59 -7.45 12.88
CA PHE A 159 -8.38 -7.61 14.33
C PHE A 159 -6.95 -7.99 14.72
N GLY A 160 -5.95 -7.44 13.98
CA GLY A 160 -4.53 -7.74 14.19
C GLY A 160 -4.05 -9.09 13.63
N ILE A 161 -4.94 -9.88 13.03
CA ILE A 161 -4.60 -11.15 12.40
C ILE A 161 -4.38 -10.91 10.90
N GLU A 162 -3.19 -11.21 10.40
CA GLU A 162 -2.88 -11.16 8.98
C GLU A 162 -3.81 -12.11 8.20
N LEU A 163 -4.39 -11.62 7.11
CA LEU A 163 -5.28 -12.36 6.21
C LEU A 163 -4.59 -12.69 4.88
N GLY A 164 -3.61 -11.87 4.48
CA GLY A 164 -2.87 -12.06 3.24
C GLY A 164 -2.00 -10.84 2.92
N GLN A 165 -1.29 -10.94 1.81
CA GLN A 165 -0.35 -9.93 1.34
C GLN A 165 -0.65 -9.57 -0.11
N VAL A 166 -0.44 -8.31 -0.47
CA VAL A 166 -0.44 -7.86 -1.86
C VAL A 166 0.99 -7.44 -2.22
N THR A 167 1.48 -7.92 -3.34
CA THR A 167 2.69 -7.38 -3.97
C THR A 167 2.31 -6.77 -5.30
N LEU A 168 2.71 -5.52 -5.52
CA LEU A 168 2.33 -4.75 -6.70
C LEU A 168 3.55 -4.00 -7.24
N PHE A 169 3.77 -4.10 -8.54
CA PHE A 169 4.85 -3.41 -9.24
C PHE A 169 4.24 -2.35 -10.15
N PHE A 170 4.64 -1.10 -9.98
CA PHE A 170 4.21 0.03 -10.80
C PHE A 170 5.33 0.44 -11.74
N ARG A 171 4.96 0.76 -12.98
CA ARG A 171 5.85 1.30 -14.00
C ARG A 171 5.22 2.50 -14.68
N ARG A 172 5.88 3.64 -14.59
CA ARG A 172 5.53 4.85 -15.35
C ARG A 172 5.91 4.69 -16.83
N GLY A 173 5.05 5.18 -17.73
CA GLY A 173 5.32 5.20 -19.17
C GLY A 173 5.31 3.83 -19.85
N ALA A 174 4.92 2.76 -19.15
CA ALA A 174 4.67 1.48 -19.79
C ALA A 174 3.42 1.59 -20.68
N ALA A 175 3.55 1.19 -21.94
CA ALA A 175 2.40 1.02 -22.82
C ALA A 175 1.53 -0.15 -22.32
N GLN A 176 0.21 -0.06 -22.52
CA GLN A 176 -0.66 -1.23 -22.40
C GLN A 176 -0.15 -2.32 -23.35
N PRO A 177 -0.06 -3.59 -22.89
CA PRO A 177 0.26 -4.71 -23.77
C PRO A 177 -0.83 -4.92 -24.83
#